data_AF-A0A662QEL2-F1
#
_entry.id   AF-A0A662QEL2-F1
#
_cell.length_a   1.000
_cell.length_b   1.000
_cell.length_c   1.000
_cell.angle_alpha   90.00
_cell.angle_beta   90.00
_cell.angle_gamma   90.00
#
_symmetry.space_group_name_H-M   'P 1'
#
loop_
_entity.id
_entity.type
_entity.pdbx_description
1 polymer ?
#
loop_
_entity_poly.entity_id
_entity_poly.type
_entity_poly.pdbx_seq_one_letter_code
_entity_poly.pdbx_strand_id
1 'polypeptide(L)' 'QVFKLAKRISKIGSFSITGIHELLMREWEISGISIRPAHRMVAHTGFIFVARRLAGG' A
#
# COMPACT_ATOMS: atom_id res chain seq x y z
N GLN A 1 5.90 -11.36 -1.32
CA GLN A 1 5.01 -11.49 -2.49
C GLN A 1 5.16 -10.33 -3.48
N VAL A 2 5.11 -9.07 -3.01
CA VAL A 2 5.24 -7.84 -3.83
C VAL A 2 6.46 -7.82 -4.76
N PHE A 3 7.64 -8.21 -4.26
CA PHE A 3 8.85 -8.30 -5.10
C PHE A 3 8.71 -9.26 -6.29
N LYS A 4 8.06 -10.41 -6.09
CA LYS A 4 7.83 -11.38 -7.17
C LYS A 4 6.88 -10.81 -8.23
N LEU A 5 5.86 -10.06 -7.81
CA LEU A 5 4.95 -9.36 -8.71
C LEU A 5 5.69 -8.29 -9.51
N ALA A 6 6.51 -7.46 -8.85
CA ALA A 6 7.33 -6.43 -9.50
C ALA A 6 8.20 -7.03 -10.61
N LYS A 7 8.97 -8.08 -10.30
CA LYS A 7 9.81 -8.78 -11.28
C LYS A 7 9.01 -9.30 -12.47
N ARG A 8 7.83 -9.88 -12.23
CA ARG A 8 7.01 -10.46 -13.30
C ARG A 8 6.44 -9.39 -14.23
N ILE A 9 5.95 -8.29 -13.66
CA ILE A 9 5.42 -7.16 -14.44
C ILE A 9 6.52 -6.51 -15.28
N SER A 10 7.70 -6.27 -14.72
CA SER A 10 8.84 -5.73 -15.47
C SER A 10 9.24 -6.62 -16.65
N LYS A 11 9.11 -7.95 -16.51
CA LYS A 11 9.39 -8.90 -17.60
C LYS A 11 8.33 -8.88 -18.71
N ILE A 12 7.07 -8.67 -18.36
CA ILE A 12 5.96 -8.63 -19.34
C ILE A 12 6.01 -7.35 -20.17
N GLY A 13 6.46 -6.23 -19.60
CA GLY A 13 6.66 -4.97 -20.33
C GLY A 13 5.37 -4.21 -20.67
N SER A 14 4.18 -4.80 -20.54
CA SER A 14 2.90 -4.11 -20.81
C SER A 14 2.51 -3.07 -19.73
N PHE A 15 3.25 -3.01 -18.61
CA PHE A 15 3.02 -2.04 -17.55
C PHE A 15 4.34 -1.44 -17.07
N SER A 16 4.28 -0.15 -16.72
CA SER A 16 5.36 0.54 -15.99
C SER A 16 4.95 0.70 -14.53
N ILE A 17 5.85 0.29 -13.62
CA ILE A 17 5.61 0.40 -12.17
C ILE A 17 5.79 1.86 -11.77
N THR A 18 4.79 2.45 -11.12
CA THR A 18 4.82 3.85 -10.71
C THR A 18 4.92 4.04 -9.20
N GLY A 19 4.68 3.00 -8.40
CA GLY A 19 4.82 3.06 -6.96
C GLY A 19 4.60 1.72 -6.26
N ILE A 20 5.28 1.54 -5.13
CA ILE A 20 5.05 0.46 -4.17
C ILE A 20 5.03 1.12 -2.80
N HIS A 21 3.88 1.07 -2.13
CA HIS A 21 3.67 1.76 -0.85
C HIS A 21 3.31 0.74 0.22
N GLU A 22 3.88 0.91 1.41
CA GLU A 22 3.40 0.22 2.61
C GLU A 22 2.47 1.17 3.37
N LEU A 23 1.30 0.67 3.76
CA LEU A 23 0.34 1.40 4.56
C LEU A 23 0.21 0.75 5.93
N LEU A 24 0.18 1.61 6.95
CA LEU A 24 -0.14 1.28 8.31
C LEU A 24 -1.31 2.17 8.75
N MET A 25 -2.34 1.54 9.30
CA MET A 25 -3.50 2.26 9.83
C MET A 25 -3.31 2.50 11.33
N ARG A 26 -3.34 3.77 11.74
CA ARG A 26 -3.38 4.15 13.16
C ARG A 26 -4.77 4.69 13.49
N GLU A 27 -5.52 3.91 14.24
CA GLU A 27 -6.81 4.36 14.76
C GLU A 27 -6.62 5.36 15.91
N TRP A 28 -7.51 6.35 15.94
CA TRP A 28 -7.64 7.35 16.98
C TRP A 28 -9.03 7.24 17.62
N GLU A 29 -9.08 7.36 18.93
CA GLU A 29 -10.30 7.39 19.72
C GLU A 29 -10.71 8.85 19.97
N ILE A 30 -12.01 9.12 19.86
CA ILE A 30 -12.62 10.40 20.23
C ILE A 30 -13.47 10.16 21.47
N SER A 31 -13.30 10.99 22.51
CA SER A 31 -14.12 10.94 23.72
C SER A 31 -14.39 12.35 24.21
N GLY A 32 -15.62 12.81 23.99
CA GLY A 32 -16.01 14.21 24.21
C GLY A 32 -15.19 15.15 23.33
N ILE A 33 -14.39 16.03 23.96
CA ILE A 33 -13.49 16.99 23.30
C ILE A 33 -12.05 16.49 23.16
N SER A 34 -11.75 15.27 23.62
CA SER A 34 -10.40 14.71 23.55
C SER A 34 -10.23 13.79 22.34
N ILE A 35 -9.08 13.91 21.67
CA ILE A 35 -8.68 13.07 20.53
C ILE A 35 -7.32 12.46 20.88
N ARG A 36 -7.22 11.13 20.86
CA ARG A 36 -6.00 10.41 21.23
C ARG A 36 -5.82 9.12 20.44
N PRO A 37 -4.59 8.59 20.31
CA PRO A 37 -4.37 7.31 19.65
C PRO A 37 -5.10 6.18 20.39
N ALA A 38 -5.68 5.21 19.68
CA ALA A 38 -6.37 4.08 20.29
C ALA A 38 -5.48 3.27 21.23
N HIS A 39 -6.04 2.70 22.29
CA HIS A 39 -5.25 2.06 23.36
C HIS A 39 -4.40 0.88 22.89
N ARG A 40 -4.90 0.12 21.91
CA ARG A 40 -4.14 -0.93 21.22
C ARG A 40 -4.05 -0.60 19.74
N MET A 41 -2.91 -0.94 19.16
CA MET A 41 -2.76 -1.06 17.72
C MET A 41 -2.77 -2.52 17.32
N VAL A 42 -3.40 -2.82 16.20
CA VAL A 42 -3.15 -4.07 15.48
C VAL A 42 -2.15 -3.76 14.37
N ALA A 43 -0.94 -4.28 14.48
CA ALA A 43 0.20 -3.93 13.61
C ALA A 43 0.12 -4.59 12.21
N HIS A 44 -1.07 -4.72 11.62
CA HIS A 44 -1.18 -5.16 10.24
C HIS A 44 -0.73 -4.02 9.31
N THR A 45 0.28 -4.29 8.50
CA THR A 45 0.60 -3.47 7.34
C THR A 45 0.14 -4.17 6.06
N GLY A 46 -0.07 -3.37 5.02
CA GLY A 46 -0.42 -3.85 3.69
C GLY A 46 0.36 -3.09 2.63
N PHE A 47 0.64 -3.75 1.51
CA PHE A 47 1.31 -3.10 0.38
C PHE A 47 0.31 -2.76 -0.72
N ILE A 48 0.37 -1.53 -1.23
CA ILE A 48 -0.28 -1.11 -2.47
C ILE A 48 0.75 -1.09 -3.59
N PHE A 49 0.46 -1.79 -4.67
CA PHE A 49 1.27 -1.82 -5.89
C PHE A 49 0.56 -1.01 -6.97
N VAL A 50 1.21 0.04 -7.47
CA VAL A 50 0.65 0.94 -8.48
C VAL A 50 1.46 0.79 -9.76
N ALA A 51 0.76 0.54 -10.87
CA ALA A 51 1.36 0.44 -12.18
C ALA A 51 0.44 1.04 -13.25
N ARG A 52 1.07 1.60 -14.28
CA ARG A 52 0.40 2.17 -15.44
C ARG A 52 0.52 1.21 -16.62
N ARG A 53 -0.61 0.92 -17.28
CA ARG A 53 -0.60 0.16 -18.54
C ARG A 53 0.04 1.00 -19.66
N LEU A 54 0.95 0.42 -20.42
CA LEU A 54 1.58 1.06 -21.57
C LEU A 54 0.73 0.84 -22.83
N ALA A 55 0.61 1.87 -23.68
CA ALA A 55 -0.04 1.74 -24.98
C ALA A 55 0.94 1.06 -25.95
N GLY A 56 0.61 -0.14 -26.41
CA GLY A 56 1.49 -0.96 -27.26
C GLY A 56 1.99 -2.26 -26.60
N GLY A 57 1.30 -2.76 -25.58
CA GLY A 57 1.49 -4.13 -25.10
C GLY A 57 1.05 -5.16 -26.13
#